data_AF-A0A975A631-F1
#
_entry.id   AF-A0A975A631-F1
#
_cell.length_a   1.000
_cell.length_b   1.000
_cell.length_c   1.000
_cell.angle_alpha   90.00
_cell.angle_beta   90.00
_cell.angle_gamma   90.00
#
_symmetry.space_group_name_H-M   'P 1'
#
loop_
_entity.id
_entity.type
_entity.pdbx_description
1 polymer ?
#
loop_
_entity_poly.entity_id
_entity_poly.type
_entity_poly.pdbx_seq_one_letter_code
_entity_poly.pdbx_strand_id
1 'polypeptide(L)'
;MRRAAVVLTLALAGCSTGPSVDQPPAPSLRPDHVAPPRQVFHEDRPYRLQNSMRGLRLAARTATWIDIDSNYCWDAARRHRVPLATHWPNVARERFRDPLGLISPDAAFADLTLPEVRRLRSGDPVPYRISTMVEMVRAAARVGLTGIEWEVKGGRAFERPGTYRRVLGAADEVGIAINVKTLAHIGGRDAALRRLRAAKRAGAATMLLGGGDRPPRITDSQSRYIDFVR
;
A
#
# COMPACT_ATOMS: atom_id res chain seq x y z
N MET A 1 4.26 -58.28 26.78
CA MET A 1 3.89 -58.98 25.53
C MET A 1 4.27 -58.11 24.34
N ARG A 2 5.26 -58.55 23.56
CA ARG A 2 5.80 -57.86 22.38
C ARG A 2 4.96 -58.23 21.16
N ARG A 3 4.55 -57.27 20.33
CA ARG A 3 4.04 -57.52 18.98
C ARG A 3 4.84 -56.67 17.99
N ALA A 4 5.53 -57.38 17.11
CA ALA A 4 6.25 -56.84 15.97
C ALA A 4 5.27 -56.35 14.90
N ALA A 5 5.56 -55.21 14.28
CA ALA A 5 4.89 -54.76 13.07
C ALA A 5 5.86 -54.93 11.89
N VAL A 6 5.41 -55.69 10.91
CA VAL A 6 6.09 -56.07 9.67
C VAL A 6 6.13 -54.88 8.72
N VAL A 7 7.32 -54.58 8.20
CA VAL A 7 7.56 -53.65 7.10
C VAL A 7 7.17 -54.36 5.80
N LEU A 8 6.23 -53.80 5.04
CA LEU A 8 5.90 -54.25 3.70
C LEU A 8 6.30 -53.15 2.70
N THR A 9 7.41 -53.39 2.00
CA THR A 9 7.89 -52.60 0.88
C THR A 9 7.11 -52.98 -0.38
N LEU A 10 6.35 -52.06 -0.95
CA LEU A 10 5.71 -52.21 -2.26
C LEU A 10 6.40 -51.27 -3.24
N ALA A 11 7.21 -51.85 -4.12
CA ALA A 11 7.76 -51.20 -5.29
C ALA A 11 6.67 -51.10 -6.36
N LEU A 12 6.39 -49.88 -6.84
CA LEU A 12 5.60 -49.64 -8.05
C LEU A 12 6.49 -49.04 -9.13
N ALA A 13 6.50 -49.72 -10.26
CA ALA A 13 7.22 -49.39 -11.47
C ALA A 13 6.53 -48.26 -12.26
N GLY A 14 7.39 -47.41 -12.85
CA GLY A 14 7.29 -46.76 -14.15
C GLY A 14 5.93 -46.36 -14.74
N CYS A 15 5.72 -45.04 -14.82
CA CYS A 15 5.05 -44.40 -15.97
C CYS A 15 5.95 -43.26 -16.46
N SER A 16 6.55 -43.43 -17.65
CA SER A 16 7.31 -42.39 -18.34
C SER A 16 6.36 -41.29 -18.81
N THR A 17 6.52 -40.08 -18.29
CA THR A 17 5.84 -38.89 -18.80
C THR A 17 6.48 -38.47 -20.12
N GLY A 18 5.68 -38.42 -21.19
CA GLY A 18 6.09 -37.97 -22.52
C GLY A 18 6.56 -36.51 -22.54
N PRO A 19 7.11 -36.04 -23.68
CA PRO A 19 7.66 -34.70 -23.81
C PRO A 19 6.60 -33.65 -23.47
N SER A 20 6.95 -32.79 -22.52
CA SER A 20 6.16 -31.68 -22.04
C SER A 20 5.66 -30.84 -23.22
N VAL A 21 4.34 -30.82 -23.38
CA VAL A 21 3.63 -29.90 -24.28
C VAL A 21 4.10 -28.47 -24.00
N ASP A 22 4.36 -27.72 -25.06
CA ASP A 22 4.74 -26.32 -25.12
C ASP A 22 4.25 -25.51 -23.92
N GLN A 23 5.11 -25.34 -22.91
CA GLN A 23 4.93 -24.25 -21.96
C GLN A 23 5.19 -22.97 -22.74
N PRO A 24 4.20 -22.06 -22.86
CA PRO A 24 4.46 -20.77 -23.48
C PRO A 24 5.66 -20.13 -22.77
N PRO A 25 6.57 -19.49 -23.53
CA PRO A 25 7.76 -18.88 -22.96
C PRO A 25 7.34 -17.99 -21.80
N ALA A 26 8.02 -18.16 -20.66
CA ALA A 26 7.75 -17.35 -19.49
C ALA A 26 7.78 -15.87 -19.92
N PRO A 27 6.75 -15.07 -19.60
CA PRO A 27 6.71 -13.68 -20.03
C PRO A 27 7.98 -12.97 -19.55
N SER A 28 8.76 -12.46 -20.49
CA SER A 28 9.98 -11.73 -20.20
C SER A 28 9.61 -10.44 -19.49
N LEU A 29 10.18 -10.20 -18.31
CA LEU A 29 10.13 -8.89 -17.66
C LEU A 29 10.75 -7.88 -18.63
N ARG A 30 9.94 -6.98 -19.18
CA ARG A 30 10.48 -5.92 -20.01
C ARG A 30 11.29 -4.97 -19.09
N PRO A 31 12.52 -4.59 -19.49
CA PRO A 31 13.39 -3.74 -18.67
C PRO A 31 12.86 -2.31 -18.46
N ASP A 32 11.81 -1.90 -19.18
CA ASP A 32 11.17 -0.58 -19.11
C ASP A 32 10.29 -0.36 -17.88
N HIS A 33 9.92 -1.42 -17.14
CA HIS A 33 9.06 -1.32 -15.96
C HIS A 33 9.81 -1.19 -14.63
N VAL A 34 11.11 -0.92 -14.65
CA VAL A 34 11.87 -0.67 -13.42
C VAL A 34 11.63 0.77 -12.97
N ALA A 35 11.30 0.96 -11.70
CA ALA A 35 11.18 2.30 -11.12
C ALA A 35 12.51 3.07 -11.28
N PRO A 36 12.48 4.35 -11.70
CA PRO A 36 13.71 5.13 -11.71
C PRO A 36 14.28 5.23 -10.28
N PRO A 37 15.61 5.18 -10.11
CA PRO A 37 16.22 5.27 -8.79
C PRO A 37 15.88 6.61 -8.15
N ARG A 38 15.44 6.56 -6.88
CA ARG A 38 15.06 7.74 -6.07
C ARG A 38 15.53 7.52 -4.64
N GLN A 39 15.93 8.59 -3.97
CA GLN A 39 16.18 8.56 -2.52
C GLN A 39 14.84 8.66 -1.82
N VAL A 40 14.31 7.51 -1.39
CA VAL A 40 13.02 7.40 -0.71
C VAL A 40 13.27 7.18 0.78
N PHE A 41 12.71 8.06 1.62
CA PHE A 41 12.60 7.80 3.04
C PHE A 41 11.55 6.71 3.27
N HIS A 42 11.99 5.58 3.79
CA HIS A 42 11.15 4.47 4.21
C HIS A 42 11.62 4.02 5.60
N GLU A 43 10.69 3.92 6.54
CA GLU A 43 10.98 3.54 7.93
C GLU A 43 10.23 2.24 8.26
N ASP A 44 10.98 1.15 8.39
CA ASP A 44 10.40 -0.16 8.66
C ASP A 44 9.76 -0.23 10.06
N ARG A 45 10.33 0.45 11.08
CA ARG A 45 9.75 0.50 12.44
C ARG A 45 10.18 1.75 13.22
N PRO A 46 9.23 2.51 13.80
CA PRO A 46 7.78 2.32 13.73
C PRO A 46 7.19 2.96 12.45
N TYR A 47 6.43 2.19 11.65
CA TYR A 47 5.75 2.68 10.42
C TYR A 47 4.93 3.96 10.61
N ARG A 48 4.45 4.24 11.82
CA ARG A 48 3.71 5.48 12.11
C ARG A 48 4.57 6.74 11.96
N LEU A 49 5.90 6.64 12.03
CA LEU A 49 6.79 7.79 11.87
C LEU A 49 6.71 8.32 10.44
N GLN A 50 6.90 7.48 9.41
CA GLN A 50 6.81 7.88 8.01
C GLN A 50 5.44 8.49 7.67
N ASN A 51 4.38 7.94 8.26
CA ASN A 51 2.99 8.38 8.08
C ASN A 51 2.60 9.64 8.89
N SER A 52 3.57 10.48 9.30
CA SER A 52 3.33 11.64 10.16
C SER A 52 4.07 12.90 9.68
N MET A 53 3.66 14.06 10.20
CA MET A 53 4.36 15.34 9.97
C MET A 53 5.82 15.31 10.45
N ARG A 54 6.14 14.47 11.45
CA ARG A 54 7.52 14.27 11.91
C ARG A 54 8.32 13.47 10.89
N GLY A 55 7.73 12.43 10.31
CA GLY A 55 8.33 11.66 9.22
C GLY A 55 8.64 12.52 8.01
N LEU A 56 7.71 13.38 7.59
CA LEU A 56 7.95 14.33 6.49
C LEU A 56 9.15 15.23 6.73
N ARG A 57 9.28 15.80 7.94
CA ARG A 57 10.43 16.64 8.29
C ARG A 57 11.74 15.85 8.33
N LEU A 58 11.70 14.59 8.77
CA LEU A 58 12.88 13.74 8.78
C LEU A 58 13.30 13.37 7.36
N ALA A 59 12.35 12.96 6.51
CA ALA A 59 12.57 12.66 5.11
C ALA A 59 13.20 13.84 4.37
N ALA A 60 12.70 15.07 4.59
CA ALA A 60 13.26 16.27 3.96
C ALA A 60 14.75 16.55 4.29
N ARG A 61 15.30 15.91 5.34
CA ARG A 61 16.73 16.03 5.69
C ARG A 61 17.59 14.92 5.09
N THR A 62 17.00 13.82 4.64
CA THR A 62 17.73 12.59 4.28
C THR A 62 17.36 12.01 2.92
N ALA A 63 16.30 12.53 2.29
CA ALA A 63 15.70 12.00 1.09
C ALA A 63 14.99 13.10 0.29
N THR A 64 14.64 12.79 -0.96
CA THR A 64 13.84 13.67 -1.82
C THR A 64 12.39 13.19 -1.95
N TRP A 65 12.17 11.90 -1.67
CA TRP A 65 10.87 11.25 -1.67
C TRP A 65 10.57 10.63 -0.31
N ILE A 66 9.29 10.37 -0.03
CA ILE A 66 8.85 9.63 1.16
C ILE A 66 7.84 8.56 0.78
N ASP A 67 7.91 7.42 1.47
CA ASP A 67 6.88 6.40 1.44
C ASP A 67 5.77 6.68 2.47
N ILE A 68 4.51 6.67 2.01
CA ILE A 68 3.34 6.88 2.84
C ILE A 68 2.33 5.76 2.61
N ASP A 69 2.05 5.01 3.67
CA ASP A 69 0.99 4.01 3.71
C ASP A 69 -0.38 4.65 3.87
N SER A 70 -1.40 4.01 3.30
CA SER A 70 -2.73 4.57 3.36
C SER A 70 -3.86 3.57 3.48
N ASN A 71 -4.71 3.81 4.48
CA ASN A 71 -6.08 3.32 4.56
C ASN A 71 -7.05 4.48 4.27
N TYR A 72 -8.34 4.32 4.55
CA TYR A 72 -9.34 5.37 4.34
C TYR A 72 -10.41 5.35 5.43
N CYS A 73 -11.12 6.46 5.57
CA CYS A 73 -12.34 6.57 6.37
C CYS A 73 -13.48 7.16 5.54
N TRP A 74 -14.64 7.38 6.15
CA TRP A 74 -15.70 8.21 5.60
C TRP A 74 -15.42 9.70 5.83
N ASP A 75 -15.90 10.56 4.94
CA ASP A 75 -16.07 11.98 5.27
C ASP A 75 -17.19 12.16 6.33
N ALA A 76 -17.40 13.40 6.79
CA ALA A 76 -18.38 13.69 7.83
C ALA A 76 -19.81 13.29 7.44
N ALA A 77 -20.17 13.46 6.16
CA ALA A 77 -21.49 13.13 5.64
C ALA A 77 -21.65 11.66 5.20
N ARG A 78 -20.59 10.83 5.33
CA ARG A 78 -20.53 9.44 4.83
C ARG A 78 -20.86 9.29 3.34
N ARG A 79 -20.49 10.28 2.53
CA ARG A 79 -20.70 10.30 1.08
C ARG A 79 -19.45 9.86 0.34
N HIS A 80 -18.29 10.21 0.86
CA HIS A 80 -17.01 9.98 0.19
C HIS A 80 -16.00 9.29 1.09
N ARG A 81 -15.08 8.56 0.46
CA ARG A 81 -13.95 7.94 1.17
C ARG A 81 -12.78 8.90 1.18
N VAL A 82 -12.19 9.10 2.35
CA VAL A 82 -11.08 10.02 2.57
C VAL A 82 -9.83 9.20 2.87
N PRO A 83 -8.80 9.23 2.01
CA PRO A 83 -7.55 8.55 2.29
C PRO A 83 -6.81 9.16 3.49
N LEU A 84 -6.27 8.29 4.33
CA LEU A 84 -5.56 8.59 5.57
C LEU A 84 -4.13 8.07 5.49
N ALA A 85 -3.18 8.77 6.10
CA ALA A 85 -1.81 8.30 6.27
C ALA A 85 -1.73 7.37 7.49
N THR A 86 -1.77 6.06 7.24
CA THR A 86 -1.83 4.99 8.24
C THR A 86 -1.34 3.69 7.61
N HIS A 87 -0.63 2.88 8.37
CA HIS A 87 -0.10 1.59 7.94
C HIS A 87 -1.08 0.44 8.20
N TRP A 88 -1.62 0.36 9.42
CA TRP A 88 -2.56 -0.68 9.85
C TRP A 88 -4.02 -0.23 9.70
N PRO A 89 -4.96 -1.17 9.48
CA PRO A 89 -6.34 -0.80 9.22
C PRO A 89 -7.16 -0.45 10.47
N ASN A 90 -6.65 -0.68 11.68
CA ASN A 90 -7.39 -0.56 12.95
C ASN A 90 -6.71 0.40 13.93
N VAL A 91 -7.50 1.03 14.79
CA VAL A 91 -7.06 2.06 15.75
C VAL A 91 -5.96 1.56 16.70
N ALA A 92 -6.18 0.45 17.40
CA ALA A 92 -5.24 -0.08 18.39
C ALA A 92 -3.93 -0.56 17.76
N ARG A 93 -4.01 -1.23 16.61
CA ARG A 93 -2.84 -1.75 15.89
C ARG A 93 -1.95 -0.62 15.36
N GLU A 94 -2.55 0.50 14.99
CA GLU A 94 -1.84 1.73 14.66
C GLU A 94 -1.34 2.51 15.90
N ARG A 95 -1.65 2.01 17.11
CA ARG A 95 -1.32 2.64 18.40
C ARG A 95 -1.96 4.02 18.58
N PHE A 96 -3.18 4.18 18.08
CA PHE A 96 -4.02 5.33 18.38
C PHE A 96 -5.03 4.99 19.47
N ARG A 97 -5.50 6.02 20.18
CA ARG A 97 -6.57 5.92 21.16
C ARG A 97 -7.53 7.09 21.04
N ASP A 98 -8.80 6.86 21.37
CA ASP A 98 -9.78 7.93 21.56
C ASP A 98 -9.72 8.43 23.01
N PRO A 99 -9.36 9.70 23.26
CA PRO A 99 -9.33 10.26 24.61
C PRO A 99 -10.69 10.21 25.34
N LEU A 100 -11.79 10.13 24.60
CA LEU A 100 -13.13 10.06 25.18
C LEU A 100 -13.63 8.61 25.38
N GLY A 101 -12.88 7.61 24.90
CA GLY A 101 -13.29 6.21 24.98
C GLY A 101 -14.53 5.82 24.15
N LEU A 102 -14.95 6.68 23.21
CA LEU A 102 -16.19 6.46 22.42
C LEU A 102 -15.95 5.60 21.17
N ILE A 103 -14.72 5.56 20.65
CA ILE A 103 -14.33 4.69 19.54
C ILE A 103 -13.67 3.43 20.09
N SER A 104 -14.17 2.27 19.68
CA SER A 104 -13.57 0.98 20.01
C SER A 104 -12.09 0.92 19.54
N PRO A 105 -11.16 0.41 20.37
CA PRO A 105 -9.78 0.18 19.95
C PRO A 105 -9.67 -0.74 18.71
N ASP A 106 -10.62 -1.65 18.50
CA ASP A 106 -10.62 -2.58 17.36
C ASP A 106 -11.28 -1.99 16.11
N ALA A 107 -11.86 -0.79 16.20
CA ALA A 107 -12.53 -0.15 15.08
C ALA A 107 -11.59 -0.03 13.88
N ALA A 108 -12.07 -0.46 12.71
CA ALA A 108 -11.37 -0.24 11.46
C ALA A 108 -11.54 1.22 11.03
N PHE A 109 -10.47 1.85 10.51
CA PHE A 109 -10.55 3.22 9.99
C PHE A 109 -11.61 3.36 8.89
N ALA A 110 -11.84 2.29 8.13
CA ALA A 110 -12.85 2.23 7.07
C ALA A 110 -14.29 2.38 7.58
N ASP A 111 -14.56 2.22 8.87
CA ASP A 111 -15.90 2.35 9.44
C ASP A 111 -16.11 3.69 10.15
N LEU A 112 -15.01 4.41 10.44
CA LEU A 112 -15.04 5.72 11.08
C LEU A 112 -15.32 6.83 10.08
N THR A 113 -15.83 7.95 10.59
CA THR A 113 -15.89 9.23 9.91
C THR A 113 -14.62 10.06 10.17
N LEU A 114 -14.35 11.04 9.32
CA LEU A 114 -13.20 11.92 9.49
C LEU A 114 -13.22 12.65 10.85
N PRO A 115 -14.35 13.20 11.35
CA PRO A 115 -14.40 13.75 12.70
C PRO A 115 -13.99 12.76 13.80
N GLU A 116 -14.43 11.50 13.71
CA GLU A 116 -14.02 10.43 14.65
C GLU A 116 -12.52 10.17 14.56
N VAL A 117 -11.98 10.03 13.34
CA VAL A 117 -10.53 9.85 13.11
C VAL A 117 -9.73 11.03 13.67
N ARG A 118 -10.22 12.28 13.55
CA ARG A 118 -9.55 13.47 14.11
C ARG A 118 -9.56 13.54 15.63
N ARG A 119 -10.46 12.81 16.28
CA ARG A 119 -10.47 12.71 17.74
C ARG A 119 -9.35 11.81 18.26
N LEU A 120 -8.91 10.84 17.47
CA LEU A 120 -7.84 9.92 17.83
C LEU A 120 -6.50 10.62 18.07
N ARG A 121 -5.71 10.07 19.00
CA ARG A 121 -4.35 10.51 19.34
C ARG A 121 -3.39 9.34 19.33
N SER A 122 -2.19 9.55 18.81
CA SER A 122 -1.14 8.52 18.88
C SER A 122 -0.73 8.28 20.34
N GLY A 123 -0.28 7.06 20.64
CA GLY A 123 0.28 6.70 21.95
C GLY A 123 1.74 7.13 22.15
N ASP A 124 2.20 8.17 21.45
CA ASP A 124 3.56 8.70 21.57
C ASP A 124 3.70 9.65 22.78
N PRO A 125 4.93 9.90 23.29
CA PRO A 125 5.16 10.86 24.37
C PRO A 125 4.64 12.26 24.05
N VAL A 126 4.75 12.67 22.78
CA VAL A 126 4.09 13.86 22.26
C VAL A 126 3.07 13.39 21.22
N PRO A 127 1.79 13.22 21.60
CA PRO A 127 0.75 12.68 20.73
C PRO A 127 0.53 13.53 19.49
N TYR A 128 0.16 12.88 18.38
CA TYR A 128 -0.27 13.55 17.16
C TYR A 128 -1.58 12.95 16.62
N ARG A 129 -2.12 13.58 15.57
CA ARG A 129 -3.36 13.17 14.90
C ARG A 129 -3.07 12.54 13.54
N ILE A 130 -3.89 11.57 13.15
CA ILE A 130 -3.86 11.00 11.79
C ILE A 130 -4.11 12.13 10.78
N SER A 131 -3.30 12.16 9.73
CA SER A 131 -3.42 13.10 8.62
C SER A 131 -4.14 12.46 7.45
N THR A 132 -4.89 13.25 6.71
CA THR A 132 -5.38 12.84 5.39
C THR A 132 -4.24 12.90 4.37
N MET A 133 -4.35 12.15 3.28
CA MET A 133 -3.33 12.22 2.23
C MET A 133 -3.19 13.61 1.60
N VAL A 134 -4.29 14.37 1.48
CA VAL A 134 -4.24 15.77 1.01
C VAL A 134 -3.36 16.64 1.93
N GLU A 135 -3.47 16.46 3.25
CA GLU A 135 -2.61 17.18 4.19
C GLU A 135 -1.16 16.74 4.11
N MET A 136 -0.92 15.44 3.92
CA MET A 136 0.45 14.91 3.75
C MET A 136 1.11 15.50 2.51
N VAL A 137 0.40 15.54 1.37
CA VAL A 137 0.88 16.15 0.12
C VAL A 137 1.27 17.61 0.33
N ARG A 138 0.36 18.41 0.89
CA ARG A 138 0.62 19.84 1.15
C ARG A 138 1.72 20.06 2.18
N ALA A 139 1.87 19.15 3.14
CA ALA A 139 2.96 19.22 4.12
C ALA A 139 4.31 18.81 3.50
N ALA A 140 4.34 17.79 2.64
CA ALA A 140 5.52 17.34 1.93
C ALA A 140 6.11 18.46 1.06
N ALA A 141 5.28 19.15 0.29
CA ALA A 141 5.69 20.31 -0.49
C ALA A 141 6.31 21.42 0.38
N ARG A 142 5.66 21.75 1.50
CA ARG A 142 6.13 22.79 2.42
C ARG A 142 7.48 22.49 3.07
N VAL A 143 7.83 21.20 3.22
CA VAL A 143 9.15 20.80 3.76
C VAL A 143 10.18 20.53 2.67
N GLY A 144 9.85 20.76 1.39
CA GLY A 144 10.79 20.65 0.27
C GLY A 144 10.98 19.25 -0.31
N LEU A 145 10.09 18.29 0.00
CA LEU A 145 10.07 17.01 -0.71
C LEU A 145 9.61 17.22 -2.16
N THR A 146 10.06 16.35 -3.08
CA THR A 146 9.69 16.43 -4.50
C THR A 146 8.72 15.34 -4.92
N GLY A 147 8.54 14.29 -4.10
CA GLY A 147 7.56 13.26 -4.39
C GLY A 147 7.15 12.38 -3.22
N ILE A 148 6.05 11.65 -3.44
CA ILE A 148 5.49 10.67 -2.50
C ILE A 148 5.30 9.34 -3.23
N GLU A 149 5.81 8.27 -2.63
CA GLU A 149 5.34 6.92 -2.92
C GLU A 149 4.12 6.65 -2.04
N TRP A 150 2.94 6.65 -2.64
CA TRP A 150 1.69 6.47 -1.92
C TRP A 150 1.27 5.00 -1.98
N GLU A 151 1.56 4.25 -0.94
CA GLU A 151 1.14 2.86 -0.81
C GLU A 151 -0.30 2.75 -0.33
N VAL A 152 -1.21 2.43 -1.27
CA VAL A 152 -2.60 2.14 -0.90
C VAL A 152 -2.71 0.72 -0.36
N LYS A 153 -3.23 0.60 0.85
CA LYS A 153 -3.58 -0.68 1.46
C LYS A 153 -4.87 -1.23 0.85
N GLY A 154 -5.35 -2.35 1.39
CA GLY A 154 -6.55 -3.03 0.88
C GLY A 154 -7.83 -2.18 0.97
N GLY A 155 -8.89 -2.65 0.32
CA GLY A 155 -10.24 -2.11 0.46
C GLY A 155 -10.82 -1.47 -0.81
N ARG A 156 -12.15 -1.60 -0.97
CA ARG A 156 -12.87 -1.24 -2.21
C ARG A 156 -12.86 0.24 -2.54
N ALA A 157 -12.56 1.12 -1.58
CA ALA A 157 -12.47 2.56 -1.85
C ALA A 157 -11.35 2.89 -2.84
N PHE A 158 -10.21 2.19 -2.74
CA PHE A 158 -9.09 2.36 -3.65
C PHE A 158 -9.31 1.69 -5.01
N GLU A 159 -10.39 0.93 -5.20
CA GLU A 159 -10.76 0.43 -6.54
C GLU A 159 -11.54 1.49 -7.36
N ARG A 160 -11.66 2.72 -6.86
CA ARG A 160 -12.42 3.82 -7.48
C ARG A 160 -11.51 5.00 -7.84
N PRO A 161 -11.52 5.49 -9.10
CA PRO A 161 -10.69 6.62 -9.52
C PRO A 161 -10.90 7.90 -8.69
N GLY A 162 -12.15 8.16 -8.29
CA GLY A 162 -12.50 9.36 -7.50
C GLY A 162 -11.75 9.49 -6.17
N THR A 163 -11.34 8.37 -5.57
CA THR A 163 -10.57 8.37 -4.32
C THR A 163 -9.17 8.98 -4.51
N TYR A 164 -8.58 8.80 -5.70
CA TYR A 164 -7.25 9.30 -6.04
C TYR A 164 -7.26 10.75 -6.51
N ARG A 165 -8.24 11.12 -7.34
CA ARG A 165 -8.29 12.44 -8.00
C ARG A 165 -8.15 13.61 -7.04
N ARG A 166 -8.75 13.51 -5.85
CA ARG A 166 -8.64 14.58 -4.83
C ARG A 166 -7.22 14.74 -4.29
N VAL A 167 -6.49 13.64 -4.13
CA VAL A 167 -5.10 13.67 -3.64
C VAL A 167 -4.16 14.11 -4.75
N LEU A 168 -4.37 13.61 -5.98
CA LEU A 168 -3.57 13.99 -7.15
C LEU A 168 -3.75 15.47 -7.50
N GLY A 169 -4.98 15.99 -7.50
CA GLY A 169 -5.21 17.42 -7.72
C GLY A 169 -4.51 18.30 -6.67
N ALA A 170 -4.51 17.88 -5.40
CA ALA A 170 -3.76 18.58 -4.36
C ALA A 170 -2.24 18.50 -4.55
N ALA A 171 -1.73 17.47 -5.25
CA ALA A 171 -0.32 17.30 -5.57
C ALA A 171 0.11 18.17 -6.75
N ASP A 172 -0.73 18.22 -7.79
CA ASP A 172 -0.57 19.12 -8.94
C ASP A 172 -0.58 20.59 -8.49
N GLU A 173 -1.49 20.97 -7.58
CA GLU A 173 -1.57 22.31 -6.98
C GLU A 173 -0.24 22.77 -6.33
N VAL A 174 0.56 21.82 -5.80
CA VAL A 174 1.78 22.12 -5.02
C VAL A 174 3.05 21.60 -5.67
N GLY A 175 2.98 21.07 -6.89
CA GLY A 175 4.14 20.55 -7.64
C GLY A 175 4.80 19.31 -7.04
N ILE A 176 4.05 18.46 -6.32
CA ILE A 176 4.56 17.18 -5.76
C ILE A 176 4.25 16.03 -6.72
N ALA A 177 5.26 15.23 -7.08
CA ALA A 177 5.01 14.00 -7.82
C ALA A 177 4.40 12.92 -6.92
N ILE A 178 3.43 12.16 -7.42
CA ILE A 178 2.86 10.99 -6.73
C ILE A 178 3.01 9.74 -7.58
N ASN A 179 3.54 8.68 -6.97
CA ASN A 179 3.48 7.33 -7.48
C ASN A 179 2.60 6.46 -6.59
N VAL A 180 1.47 5.98 -7.12
CA VAL A 180 0.56 5.11 -6.37
C VAL A 180 1.06 3.68 -6.47
N LYS A 181 1.33 3.05 -5.32
CA LYS A 181 1.79 1.67 -5.27
C LYS A 181 0.90 0.79 -4.40
N THR A 182 0.98 -0.52 -4.63
CA THR A 182 0.30 -1.50 -3.77
C THR A 182 0.99 -2.87 -3.87
N LEU A 183 0.99 -3.62 -2.77
CA LEU A 183 1.49 -5.00 -2.72
C LEU A 183 0.56 -5.95 -3.48
N ALA A 184 1.16 -6.82 -4.29
CA ALA A 184 0.42 -7.78 -5.13
C ALA A 184 -0.44 -8.76 -4.33
N HIS A 185 -0.14 -9.01 -3.05
CA HIS A 185 -0.86 -9.99 -2.23
C HIS A 185 -1.92 -9.37 -1.29
N ILE A 186 -1.88 -8.06 -1.04
CA ILE A 186 -2.83 -7.41 -0.13
C ILE A 186 -4.23 -7.54 -0.70
N GLY A 187 -5.14 -8.26 -0.04
CA GLY A 187 -6.50 -8.53 -0.55
C GLY A 187 -6.55 -9.36 -1.83
N GLY A 188 -5.44 -10.00 -2.22
CA GLY A 188 -5.30 -10.78 -3.45
C GLY A 188 -4.87 -9.97 -4.68
N ARG A 189 -4.24 -10.66 -5.64
CA ARG A 189 -3.67 -10.06 -6.85
C ARG A 189 -4.68 -9.28 -7.68
N ASP A 190 -5.87 -9.82 -7.88
CA ASP A 190 -6.88 -9.14 -8.68
C ASP A 190 -7.32 -7.82 -8.04
N ALA A 191 -7.41 -7.77 -6.71
CA ALA A 191 -7.74 -6.53 -6.01
C ALA A 191 -6.61 -5.50 -6.13
N ALA A 192 -5.34 -5.93 -6.09
CA ALA A 192 -4.19 -5.05 -6.32
C ALA A 192 -4.23 -4.48 -7.75
N LEU A 193 -4.50 -5.31 -8.76
CA LEU A 193 -4.62 -4.89 -10.15
C LEU A 193 -5.81 -3.93 -10.37
N ARG A 194 -6.96 -4.14 -9.71
CA ARG A 194 -8.09 -3.22 -9.77
C ARG A 194 -7.76 -1.84 -9.17
N ARG A 195 -7.01 -1.81 -8.06
CA ARG A 195 -6.51 -0.56 -7.45
C ARG A 195 -5.59 0.20 -8.40
N LEU A 196 -4.56 -0.45 -8.96
CA LEU A 196 -3.64 0.21 -9.89
C LEU A 196 -4.35 0.69 -11.15
N ARG A 197 -5.30 -0.09 -11.70
CA ARG A 197 -6.13 0.37 -12.81
C ARG A 197 -6.95 1.61 -12.46
N ALA A 198 -7.52 1.67 -11.25
CA ALA A 198 -8.27 2.83 -10.78
C ALA A 198 -7.37 4.06 -10.59
N ALA A 199 -6.17 3.87 -10.04
CA ALA A 199 -5.16 4.93 -9.89
C ALA A 199 -4.69 5.46 -11.25
N LYS A 200 -4.39 4.57 -12.21
CA LYS A 200 -4.01 4.95 -13.57
C LYS A 200 -5.11 5.76 -14.27
N ARG A 201 -6.37 5.33 -14.16
CA ARG A 201 -7.54 6.08 -14.67
C ARG A 201 -7.75 7.43 -13.97
N ALA A 202 -7.15 7.65 -12.81
CA ALA A 202 -7.15 8.94 -12.14
C ALA A 202 -5.97 9.83 -12.55
N GLY A 203 -5.04 9.33 -13.37
CA GLY A 203 -3.86 10.06 -13.85
C GLY A 203 -2.57 9.77 -13.09
N ALA A 204 -2.57 8.84 -12.13
CA ALA A 204 -1.36 8.52 -11.38
C ALA A 204 -0.34 7.72 -12.19
N ALA A 205 0.95 7.91 -11.90
CA ALA A 205 1.94 6.86 -12.10
C ALA A 205 1.67 5.72 -11.11
N THR A 206 1.91 4.48 -11.54
CA THR A 206 1.48 3.28 -10.81
C THR A 206 2.59 2.26 -10.65
N MET A 207 2.57 1.56 -9.51
CA MET A 207 3.58 0.55 -9.21
C MET A 207 3.01 -0.67 -8.51
N LEU A 208 3.36 -1.86 -9.00
CA LEU A 208 3.04 -3.12 -8.35
C LEU A 208 4.25 -3.60 -7.55
N LEU A 209 4.06 -3.79 -6.24
CA LEU A 209 5.10 -4.31 -5.35
C LEU A 209 4.99 -5.83 -5.18
N GLY A 210 6.14 -6.50 -5.22
CA GLY A 210 6.33 -7.90 -4.83
C GLY A 210 6.31 -8.05 -3.30
N GLY A 211 6.05 -9.27 -2.83
CA GLY A 211 6.12 -9.61 -1.40
C GLY A 211 7.46 -10.23 -0.97
N GLY A 212 8.46 -10.29 -1.87
CA GLY A 212 9.76 -10.92 -1.64
C GLY A 212 10.80 -10.40 -2.63
N ASP A 213 11.95 -11.07 -2.74
CA ASP A 213 13.17 -10.56 -3.40
C ASP A 213 13.08 -10.38 -4.93
N ARG A 214 11.94 -10.70 -5.53
CA ARG A 214 11.73 -10.62 -6.98
C ARG A 214 10.54 -9.73 -7.32
N PRO A 215 10.71 -8.80 -8.27
CA PRO A 215 9.60 -8.00 -8.77
C PRO A 215 8.47 -8.89 -9.33
N PRO A 216 7.21 -8.47 -9.17
CA PRO A 216 6.08 -9.22 -9.68
C PRO A 216 6.10 -9.22 -11.21
N ARG A 217 5.89 -10.39 -11.81
CA ARG A 217 5.68 -10.49 -13.27
C ARG A 217 4.37 -9.81 -13.66
N ILE A 218 4.35 -9.14 -14.80
CA ILE A 218 3.17 -8.52 -15.39
C ILE A 218 3.00 -8.95 -16.86
N THR A 219 1.76 -8.97 -17.33
CA THR A 219 1.42 -9.24 -18.74
C THR A 219 1.41 -7.96 -19.57
N ASP A 220 1.43 -8.08 -20.90
CA ASP A 220 1.28 -6.91 -21.81
C ASP A 220 -0.05 -6.17 -21.62
N SER A 221 -1.10 -6.85 -21.18
CA SER A 221 -2.37 -6.20 -20.83
C SER A 221 -2.29 -5.41 -19.53
N GLN A 222 -1.41 -5.83 -18.61
CA GLN A 222 -1.20 -5.19 -17.31
C GLN A 222 -0.27 -3.96 -17.43
N SER A 223 0.70 -3.97 -18.35
CA SER A 223 1.60 -2.82 -18.58
C SER A 223 0.87 -1.53 -18.99
N ARG A 224 -0.35 -1.63 -19.51
CA ARG A 224 -1.22 -0.47 -19.82
C ARG A 224 -1.60 0.36 -18.58
N TYR A 225 -1.50 -0.22 -17.38
CA TYR A 225 -1.86 0.45 -16.14
C TYR A 225 -0.92 0.13 -14.97
N ILE A 226 0.24 -0.45 -15.25
CA ILE A 226 1.33 -0.64 -14.30
C ILE A 226 2.57 -0.04 -14.96
N ASP A 227 2.99 1.12 -14.46
CA ASP A 227 4.17 1.81 -14.98
C ASP A 227 5.44 1.13 -14.47
N PHE A 228 5.43 0.71 -13.20
CA PHE A 228 6.59 0.13 -12.54
C PHE A 228 6.31 -1.17 -11.78
N VAL A 229 7.33 -1.99 -11.63
CA VAL A 229 7.38 -3.14 -10.71
C VAL A 229 8.57 -2.99 -9.76
N ARG A 230 8.39 -3.45 -8.52
CA ARG A 230 9.47 -3.52 -7.52
C ARG A 230 9.30 -4.77 -6.68
#